data_AF-A0A1F6KCM6-F1
#
_entry.id   AF-A0A1F6KCM6-F1
#
_cell.length_a   1.000
_cell.length_b   1.000
_cell.length_c   1.000
_cell.angle_alpha   90.00
_cell.angle_beta   90.00
_cell.angle_gamma   90.00
#
_symmetry.space_group_name_H-M   'P 1'
#
loop_
_entity.id
_entity.type
_entity.pdbx_description
1 polymer ?
#
loop_
_entity_poly.entity_id
_entity_poly.type
_entity_poly.pdbx_seq_one_letter_code
_entity_poly.pdbx_strand_id
1 'polypeptide(L)'
;MAIAELAIPVKGAEVSPEPSPATLSQEIEQRIVGNTRLAAFLGLKAYQKHKSLSPDDRVLEQDDFIAAAFEGLVQTAISFDGSYDIPFGSYAQKRISGAVADQLRAFDDLPRNARKRLNSVKDAVALFMNANERQPTMEELSCITITGLSQEQLKIVENNGRISFISLGKAAAS
;
A
#
# COMPACT_ATOMS: atom_id res chain seq x y z
N MET A 1 22.59 -53.59 34.75
CA MET A 1 22.85 -52.44 33.85
C MET A 1 21.60 -51.59 33.87
N ALA A 2 21.58 -50.56 34.73
CA ALA A 2 20.41 -49.73 35.00
C ALA A 2 20.43 -48.50 34.07
N ILE A 3 19.34 -48.25 33.35
CA ILE A 3 19.18 -47.05 32.54
C ILE A 3 18.31 -46.11 33.37
N ALA A 4 18.92 -45.03 33.84
CA ALA A 4 18.26 -43.97 34.60
C ALA A 4 17.36 -43.15 33.68
N GLU A 5 16.08 -43.10 34.02
CA GLU A 5 15.07 -42.28 33.40
C GLU A 5 15.29 -40.82 33.84
N LEU A 6 15.92 -40.02 32.98
CA LEU A 6 16.14 -38.60 33.21
C LEU A 6 14.83 -37.85 32.92
N ALA A 7 13.95 -37.78 33.92
CA ALA A 7 12.74 -36.96 33.87
C ALA A 7 13.14 -35.48 33.80
N ILE A 8 13.01 -34.88 32.63
CA ILE A 8 13.11 -33.43 32.44
C ILE A 8 11.85 -32.82 33.08
N PRO A 9 11.95 -31.95 34.09
CA PRO A 9 10.78 -31.31 34.65
C PRO A 9 10.21 -30.35 33.60
N VAL A 10 9.06 -30.70 33.02
CA VAL A 10 8.26 -29.75 32.24
C VAL A 10 7.72 -28.75 33.25
N LYS A 11 8.45 -27.65 33.43
CA LYS A 11 8.03 -26.50 34.23
C LYS A 11 6.65 -26.12 33.71
N GLY A 12 5.63 -26.20 34.58
CA GLY A 12 4.25 -25.94 34.22
C GLY A 12 4.18 -24.67 33.40
N ALA A 13 3.63 -24.78 32.20
CA ALA A 13 3.26 -23.61 31.42
C ALA A 13 2.25 -22.86 32.29
N GLU A 14 2.70 -21.82 32.98
CA GLU A 14 1.83 -20.80 33.50
C GLU A 14 1.06 -20.29 32.29
N VAL A 15 -0.18 -20.77 32.14
CA VAL A 15 -1.15 -20.22 31.20
C VAL A 15 -1.38 -18.81 31.70
N SER A 16 -0.58 -17.88 31.18
CA SER A 16 -0.77 -16.45 31.38
C SER A 16 -2.23 -16.15 31.03
N PRO A 17 -2.95 -15.36 31.84
CA PRO A 17 -4.36 -15.11 31.62
C PRO A 17 -4.55 -14.64 30.17
N GLU A 18 -5.41 -15.33 29.40
CA GLU A 18 -5.71 -14.90 28.05
C GLU A 18 -6.15 -13.42 28.09
N PRO A 19 -5.51 -12.55 27.30
CA PRO A 19 -5.79 -11.13 27.37
C PRO A 19 -7.23 -10.89 26.94
N SER A 20 -7.95 -10.08 27.72
CA SER A 20 -9.30 -9.63 27.39
C SER A 20 -9.31 -8.95 26.01
N PRO A 21 -10.40 -9.07 25.21
CA PRO A 21 -10.51 -8.42 23.91
C PRO A 21 -10.21 -6.91 23.94
N ALA A 22 -10.51 -6.22 25.04
CA ALA A 22 -10.19 -4.81 25.22
C ALA A 22 -8.68 -4.54 25.31
N THR A 23 -7.93 -5.44 25.95
CA THR A 23 -6.48 -5.35 26.12
C THR A 23 -5.76 -5.57 24.79
N LEU A 24 -6.22 -6.54 23.99
CA LEU A 24 -5.68 -6.79 22.64
C LEU A 24 -5.85 -5.57 21.72
N SER A 25 -7.02 -4.94 21.72
CA SER A 25 -7.26 -3.73 20.94
C SER A 25 -6.35 -2.57 21.35
N GLN A 26 -6.16 -2.34 22.65
CA GLN A 26 -5.25 -1.31 23.16
C GLN A 26 -3.79 -1.57 22.79
N GLU A 27 -3.36 -2.83 22.81
CA GLU A 27 -1.99 -3.19 22.45
C GLU A 27 -1.73 -3.01 20.95
N ILE A 28 -2.70 -3.35 20.09
CA ILE A 28 -2.64 -3.08 18.66
C ILE A 28 -2.53 -1.57 18.40
N GLU A 29 -3.37 -0.76 19.05
CA GLU A 29 -3.33 0.70 18.94
C GLU A 29 -1.97 1.26 19.35
N GLN A 30 -1.41 0.80 20.47
CA GLN A 30 -0.08 1.23 20.93
C GLN A 30 1.02 0.88 19.93
N ARG A 31 0.97 -0.33 19.34
CA ARG A 31 1.93 -0.75 18.31
C ARG A 31 1.83 0.13 17.08
N ILE A 32 0.62 0.47 16.63
CA ILE A 32 0.39 1.37 15.50
C ILE A 32 0.95 2.75 15.82
N VAL A 33 0.47 3.40 16.90
CA VAL A 33 0.86 4.76 17.28
C VAL A 33 2.38 4.86 17.50
N GLY A 34 2.99 3.88 18.16
CA GLY A 34 4.42 3.84 18.43
C GLY A 34 5.29 3.70 17.17
N ASN A 35 4.75 3.15 16.07
CA ASN A 35 5.50 2.85 14.85
C ASN A 35 5.01 3.64 13.62
N THR A 36 4.08 4.58 13.78
CA THR A 36 3.65 5.53 12.75
C THR A 36 4.84 6.19 12.04
N ARG A 37 5.84 6.65 12.80
CA ARG A 37 7.04 7.30 12.23
C ARG A 37 7.88 6.34 11.39
N LEU A 38 7.96 5.07 11.81
CA LEU A 38 8.67 4.03 11.06
C LEU A 38 7.97 3.78 9.72
N ALA A 39 6.63 3.65 9.71
CA ALA A 39 5.87 3.48 8.48
C ALA A 39 6.07 4.66 7.51
N ALA A 40 5.90 5.89 8.00
CA ALA A 40 6.12 7.09 7.18
C ALA A 40 7.54 7.16 6.60
N PHE A 41 8.56 6.84 7.41
CA PHE A 41 9.95 6.79 6.95
C PHE A 41 10.18 5.74 5.87
N LEU A 42 9.64 4.53 6.03
CA LEU A 42 9.77 3.45 5.06
C LEU A 42 9.05 3.77 3.75
N GLY A 43 7.84 4.36 3.82
CA GLY A 43 7.11 4.86 2.66
C GLY A 43 7.92 5.93 1.90
N LEU A 44 8.46 6.92 2.62
CA LEU A 44 9.29 7.96 2.01
C LEU A 44 10.55 7.40 1.33
N LYS A 45 11.24 6.46 1.99
CA LYS A 45 12.43 5.81 1.44
C LYS A 45 12.09 5.02 0.17
N ALA A 46 10.94 4.33 0.16
CA ALA A 46 10.46 3.62 -1.01
C ALA A 46 10.13 4.57 -2.17
N TYR A 47 9.48 5.70 -1.88
CA TYR A 47 9.20 6.75 -2.87
C TYR A 47 10.48 7.31 -3.48
N GLN A 48 11.49 7.66 -2.67
CA GLN A 48 12.76 8.17 -3.17
C GLN A 48 13.46 7.17 -4.09
N LYS A 49 13.47 5.89 -3.72
CA LYS A 49 14.01 4.83 -4.56
C LYS A 49 13.26 4.71 -5.88
N HIS A 50 11.92 4.71 -5.84
CA HIS A 50 11.10 4.65 -7.05
C HIS A 50 11.36 5.86 -7.96
N LYS A 51 11.39 7.07 -7.41
CA LYS A 51 11.64 8.30 -8.18
C LYS A 51 13.01 8.31 -8.84
N SER A 52 14.02 7.71 -8.20
CA SER A 52 15.35 7.55 -8.79
C SER A 52 15.39 6.54 -9.94
N LEU A 53 14.53 5.52 -9.93
CA LEU A 53 14.47 4.48 -10.96
C LEU A 53 13.57 4.89 -12.14
N SER A 54 12.48 5.59 -11.84
CA SER A 54 11.44 5.98 -12.78
C SER A 54 11.10 7.47 -12.62
N PRO A 55 12.02 8.37 -13.03
CA PRO A 55 11.83 9.82 -12.84
C PRO A 55 10.59 10.37 -13.55
N ASP A 56 10.24 9.80 -14.71
CA ASP A 56 9.10 10.21 -15.54
C ASP A 56 7.76 9.64 -15.05
N ASP A 57 7.77 8.79 -14.03
CA ASP A 57 6.54 8.30 -13.43
C ASP A 57 5.89 9.41 -12.58
N ARG A 58 4.68 9.77 -12.98
CA ARG A 58 3.82 10.77 -12.31
C ARG A 58 2.50 10.13 -11.88
N VAL A 59 2.35 8.81 -12.06
CA VAL A 59 1.16 8.07 -11.66
C VAL A 59 1.14 7.92 -10.14
N LEU A 60 2.26 7.52 -9.56
CA LEU A 60 2.41 7.30 -8.13
C LEU A 60 3.08 8.50 -7.46
N GLU A 61 2.42 9.02 -6.43
CA GLU A 61 2.88 10.17 -5.66
C GLU A 61 3.41 9.74 -4.30
N GLN A 62 4.15 10.62 -3.62
CA GLN A 62 4.76 10.32 -2.32
C GLN A 62 3.73 9.78 -1.31
N ASP A 63 2.54 10.38 -1.29
CA ASP A 63 1.46 10.00 -0.38
C ASP A 63 0.96 8.58 -0.62
N ASP A 64 1.06 8.06 -1.85
CA ASP A 64 0.68 6.67 -2.14
C ASP A 64 1.60 5.68 -1.44
N PHE A 65 2.91 5.95 -1.41
CA PHE A 65 3.89 5.10 -0.74
C PHE A 65 3.74 5.16 0.78
N ILE A 66 3.45 6.36 1.30
CA ILE A 66 3.21 6.55 2.73
C ILE A 66 1.94 5.82 3.14
N ALA A 67 0.84 5.96 2.39
CA ALA A 67 -0.41 5.26 2.65
C ALA A 67 -0.24 3.74 2.62
N ALA A 68 0.50 3.20 1.63
CA ALA A 68 0.82 1.78 1.56
C ALA A 68 1.63 1.30 2.77
N ALA A 69 2.56 2.12 3.26
CA ALA A 69 3.33 1.78 4.45
C ALA A 69 2.47 1.77 5.73
N PHE A 70 1.49 2.67 5.83
CA PHE A 70 0.53 2.70 6.93
C PHE A 70 -0.43 1.50 6.90
N GLU A 71 -0.93 1.14 5.73
CA GLU A 71 -1.77 -0.06 5.56
C GLU A 71 -1.00 -1.32 5.99
N GLY A 72 0.27 -1.43 5.57
CA GLY A 72 1.18 -2.49 6.00
C GLY A 72 1.43 -2.50 7.51
N LEU A 73 1.54 -1.33 8.14
CA LEU A 73 1.71 -1.22 9.60
C LEU A 73 0.48 -1.75 10.34
N VAL A 74 -0.73 -1.36 9.93
CA VAL A 74 -1.98 -1.83 10.55
C VAL A 74 -2.08 -3.35 10.46
N GLN A 75 -1.88 -3.91 9.26
CA GLN A 75 -1.93 -5.36 9.04
C GLN A 75 -0.87 -6.11 9.87
N THR A 76 0.33 -5.53 9.98
CA THR A 76 1.41 -6.08 10.80
C THR A 76 1.07 -6.03 12.28
N ALA A 77 0.48 -4.93 12.77
CA ALA A 77 0.12 -4.78 14.18
C ALA A 77 -0.93 -5.81 14.62
N ILE A 78 -1.91 -6.08 13.75
CA ILE A 78 -2.97 -7.08 13.97
C ILE A 78 -2.39 -8.52 13.97
N SER A 79 -1.47 -8.81 13.05
CA SER A 79 -0.91 -10.16 12.86
C SER A 79 0.33 -10.48 13.70
N PHE A 80 0.83 -9.52 14.49
CA PHE A 80 2.02 -9.72 15.29
C PHE A 80 1.71 -10.52 16.55
N ASP A 81 2.38 -11.68 16.65
CA ASP A 81 2.41 -12.50 17.84
C ASP A 81 3.66 -12.14 18.68
N GLY A 82 3.44 -11.78 19.94
CA GLY A 82 4.51 -11.43 20.88
C GLY A 82 5.40 -12.61 21.28
N SER A 83 5.04 -13.84 20.91
CA SER A 83 5.82 -15.05 21.20
C SER A 83 7.17 -15.12 20.48
N TYR A 84 7.39 -14.30 19.44
CA TYR A 84 8.55 -14.41 18.56
C TYR A 84 9.90 -13.95 19.14
N ASP A 85 9.99 -13.51 20.39
CA ASP A 85 11.21 -12.96 21.05
C ASP A 85 11.93 -11.86 20.22
N ILE A 86 11.21 -11.24 19.29
CA ILE A 86 11.71 -10.18 18.41
C ILE A 86 10.89 -8.91 18.68
N PRO A 87 11.54 -7.75 18.89
CA PRO A 87 10.83 -6.49 19.06
C PRO A 87 9.93 -6.19 17.85
N PHE A 88 8.71 -5.70 18.10
CA PHE A 88 7.73 -5.39 17.06
C PHE A 88 8.31 -4.51 15.95
N GLY A 89 9.10 -3.48 16.29
CA GLY A 89 9.70 -2.58 15.29
C GLY A 89 10.59 -3.30 14.26
N SER A 90 11.38 -4.27 14.70
CA SER A 90 12.23 -5.09 13.82
C SER A 90 11.40 -6.00 12.92
N TYR A 91 10.35 -6.61 13.47
CA TYR A 91 9.40 -7.39 12.68
C TYR A 91 8.65 -6.53 11.66
N ALA A 92 8.15 -5.37 12.10
CA ALA A 92 7.37 -4.44 11.30
C ALA A 92 8.16 -3.84 10.14
N GLN A 93 9.43 -3.53 10.33
CA GLN A 93 10.27 -2.98 9.27
C GLN A 93 10.26 -3.85 8.01
N LYS A 94 10.39 -5.18 8.18
CA LYS A 94 10.39 -6.12 7.05
C LYS A 94 9.01 -6.28 6.43
N ARG A 95 7.96 -6.35 7.26
CA ARG A 95 6.56 -6.51 6.80
C ARG A 95 6.04 -5.29 6.07
N ILE A 96 6.25 -4.09 6.61
CA ILE A 96 5.87 -2.81 5.98
C ILE A 96 6.57 -2.66 4.63
N SER A 97 7.87 -2.93 4.56
CA SER A 97 8.62 -2.84 3.29
C SER A 97 8.09 -3.81 2.23
N GLY A 98 7.67 -5.01 2.64
CA GLY A 98 7.01 -5.98 1.77
C GLY A 98 5.66 -5.50 1.28
N ALA A 99 4.80 -5.01 2.20
CA ALA A 99 3.48 -4.49 1.87
C ALA A 99 3.55 -3.33 0.86
N VAL A 100 4.48 -2.39 1.05
CA VAL A 100 4.72 -1.30 0.09
C VAL A 100 5.13 -1.86 -1.27
N ALA A 101 6.08 -2.80 -1.31
CA ALA A 101 6.52 -3.39 -2.58
C ALA A 101 5.39 -4.14 -3.31
N ASP A 102 4.55 -4.88 -2.59
CA ASP A 102 3.44 -5.63 -3.15
C ASP A 102 2.34 -4.70 -3.69
N GLN A 103 2.05 -3.62 -2.98
CA GLN A 103 1.09 -2.62 -3.45
C GLN A 103 1.61 -1.87 -4.68
N LEU A 104 2.92 -1.61 -4.76
CA LEU A 104 3.55 -1.02 -5.94
C LEU A 104 3.55 -1.96 -7.15
N ARG A 105 3.73 -3.27 -6.95
CA ARG A 105 3.65 -4.25 -8.03
C ARG A 105 2.30 -4.24 -8.72
N ALA A 106 1.22 -4.06 -7.98
CA ALA A 106 -0.11 -3.91 -8.56
C ALA A 106 -0.21 -2.71 -9.54
N PHE A 107 0.66 -1.71 -9.41
CA PHE A 107 0.77 -0.58 -10.33
C PHE A 107 1.85 -0.77 -11.41
N ASP A 108 2.89 -1.58 -11.16
CA ASP A 108 3.93 -1.85 -12.16
C ASP A 108 3.45 -2.76 -13.31
N ASP A 109 2.32 -3.44 -13.16
CA ASP A 109 1.67 -4.19 -14.25
C ASP A 109 1.13 -3.28 -15.40
N LEU A 110 1.20 -1.95 -15.24
CA LEU A 110 0.78 -0.99 -16.27
C LEU A 110 1.85 -0.85 -17.37
N PRO A 111 1.54 -1.18 -18.65
CA PRO A 111 2.49 -1.01 -19.75
C PRO A 111 2.85 0.46 -19.96
N ARG A 112 4.07 0.74 -20.46
CA ARG A 112 4.59 2.11 -20.69
C ARG A 112 3.61 3.04 -21.42
N ASN A 113 2.88 2.51 -22.39
CA ASN A 113 1.88 3.29 -23.15
C ASN A 113 0.66 3.65 -22.30
N ALA A 114 0.22 2.78 -21.39
CA ALA A 114 -0.81 3.10 -20.41
C ALA A 114 -0.32 4.18 -19.43
N ARG A 115 0.94 4.09 -18.98
CA ARG A 115 1.57 5.10 -18.11
C ARG A 115 1.65 6.48 -18.77
N LYS A 116 2.05 6.55 -20.05
CA LYS A 116 2.05 7.81 -20.82
C LYS A 116 0.66 8.43 -20.91
N ARG A 117 -0.36 7.62 -21.23
CA ARG A 117 -1.75 8.09 -21.31
C ARG A 117 -2.24 8.62 -19.96
N LEU A 118 -1.93 7.91 -18.88
CA LEU A 118 -2.32 8.32 -17.53
C LEU A 118 -1.68 9.64 -17.12
N ASN A 119 -0.39 9.83 -17.42
CA ASN A 119 0.29 11.10 -17.19
C ASN A 119 -0.38 12.24 -18.00
N SER A 120 -0.73 12.01 -19.27
CA SER A 120 -1.43 13.01 -20.08
C SER A 120 -2.80 13.41 -19.51
N VAL A 121 -3.55 12.44 -18.97
CA VAL A 121 -4.83 12.73 -18.30
C VAL A 121 -4.61 13.53 -17.02
N LYS A 122 -3.64 13.16 -16.18
CA LYS A 122 -3.29 13.94 -14.98
C LYS A 122 -2.91 15.38 -15.32
N ASP A 123 -2.14 15.59 -16.37
CA ASP A 123 -1.76 16.93 -16.85
C ASP A 123 -3.00 17.72 -17.30
N ALA A 124 -3.93 17.10 -18.03
CA ALA A 124 -5.19 17.72 -18.44
C ALA A 124 -6.06 18.13 -17.24
N VAL A 125 -6.19 17.25 -16.23
CA VAL A 125 -6.92 17.55 -14.99
C VAL A 125 -6.29 18.73 -14.25
N ALA A 126 -4.96 18.73 -14.09
CA ALA A 126 -4.24 19.78 -13.39
C ALA A 126 -4.38 21.14 -14.09
N LEU A 127 -4.27 21.16 -15.43
CA LEU A 127 -4.49 22.36 -16.23
C LEU A 127 -5.93 22.88 -16.09
N PHE A 128 -6.91 21.97 -16.11
CA PHE A 128 -8.32 22.35 -15.95
C PHE A 128 -8.60 22.93 -14.57
N MET A 129 -8.12 22.28 -13.51
CA MET A 129 -8.28 22.74 -12.14
C MET A 129 -7.65 24.12 -11.93
N ASN A 130 -6.47 24.36 -12.52
CA ASN A 130 -5.81 25.65 -12.46
C ASN A 130 -6.62 26.76 -13.16
N ALA A 131 -7.28 26.43 -14.26
CA ALA A 131 -8.06 27.39 -15.03
C ALA A 131 -9.49 27.64 -14.51
N ASN A 132 -10.12 26.64 -13.89
CA ASN A 132 -11.56 26.68 -13.55
C ASN A 132 -11.84 26.60 -12.04
N GLU A 133 -10.82 26.40 -11.21
CA GLU A 133 -10.92 26.25 -9.74
C GLU A 133 -11.92 25.17 -9.29
N ARG A 134 -12.22 24.20 -10.16
CA ARG A 134 -13.10 23.06 -9.89
C ARG A 134 -12.60 21.79 -10.56
N GLN A 135 -13.16 20.65 -10.16
CA GLN A 135 -12.91 19.39 -10.84
C GLN A 135 -13.60 19.37 -12.23
N PRO A 136 -12.96 18.82 -13.27
CA PRO A 136 -13.57 18.66 -14.58
C PRO A 136 -14.59 17.51 -14.56
N THR A 137 -15.67 17.64 -15.34
CA THR A 137 -16.59 16.52 -15.57
C THR A 137 -15.99 15.51 -16.54
N MET A 138 -16.54 14.30 -16.62
CA MET A 138 -16.04 13.29 -17.56
C MET A 138 -16.16 13.71 -19.02
N GLU A 139 -17.20 14.48 -19.34
CA GLU A 139 -17.40 15.04 -20.68
C GLU A 139 -16.28 16.03 -21.01
N GLU A 140 -15.96 16.93 -20.08
CA GLU A 140 -14.89 17.91 -20.23
C GLU A 140 -13.53 17.25 -20.34
N LEU A 141 -13.24 16.24 -19.52
CA LEU A 141 -12.00 15.46 -19.60
C LEU A 141 -11.84 14.74 -20.95
N SER A 142 -12.91 14.14 -21.46
CA SER A 142 -12.88 13.47 -22.76
C SER A 142 -12.60 14.43 -23.91
N CYS A 143 -13.03 15.69 -23.80
CA CYS A 143 -12.81 16.73 -24.79
C CYS A 143 -11.38 17.30 -24.72
N ILE A 144 -10.82 17.47 -23.52
CA ILE A 144 -9.47 18.00 -23.29
C ILE A 144 -8.39 16.98 -23.67
N THR A 145 -8.63 15.70 -23.40
CA THR A 145 -7.66 14.65 -23.69
C THR A 145 -7.76 14.27 -25.17
N ILE A 146 -6.88 14.83 -26.01
CA ILE A 146 -6.79 14.61 -27.49
C ILE A 146 -6.74 13.13 -27.93
N THR A 147 -6.60 12.19 -26.99
CA THR A 147 -6.63 10.75 -27.24
C THR A 147 -8.06 10.25 -27.15
N GLY A 148 -8.68 9.85 -28.28
CA GLY A 148 -10.04 9.31 -28.40
C GLY A 148 -10.35 8.07 -27.55
N LEU A 149 -10.39 8.23 -26.23
CA LEU A 149 -10.82 7.26 -25.25
C LEU A 149 -12.34 7.36 -25.17
N SER A 150 -13.06 6.29 -25.54
CA SER A 150 -14.51 6.25 -25.37
C SER A 150 -14.87 6.32 -23.88
N GLN A 151 -16.07 6.81 -23.55
CA GLN A 151 -16.56 6.87 -22.16
C GLN A 151 -16.48 5.51 -21.44
N GLU A 152 -16.53 4.39 -22.18
CA GLU A 152 -16.38 3.03 -21.65
C GLU A 152 -14.94 2.69 -21.22
N GLN A 153 -13.93 3.29 -21.83
CA GLN A 153 -12.51 3.16 -21.44
C GLN A 153 -12.15 4.09 -20.28
N LEU A 154 -12.97 5.11 -20.03
CA LEU A 154 -12.86 6.08 -18.95
C LEU A 154 -13.71 5.68 -17.74
N LYS A 155 -13.70 4.39 -17.37
CA LYS A 155 -14.29 4.00 -16.09
C LYS A 155 -13.33 4.42 -14.97
N ILE A 156 -13.53 5.63 -14.45
CA ILE A 156 -12.97 6.02 -13.16
C ILE A 156 -13.62 5.09 -12.14
N VAL A 157 -12.87 4.09 -11.69
CA VAL A 157 -13.22 3.42 -10.45
C VAL A 157 -12.74 4.35 -9.35
N GLU A 158 -13.65 5.19 -8.86
CA GLU A 158 -13.46 5.93 -7.61
C GLU A 158 -13.37 4.91 -6.48
N ASN A 159 -12.16 4.41 -6.22
CA ASN A 159 -11.88 3.72 -4.98
C ASN A 159 -10.98 4.64 -4.15
N ASN A 160 -11.57 5.31 -3.17
CA ASN A 160 -10.87 6.16 -2.19
C ASN A 160 -10.01 7.29 -2.81
N GLY A 161 -10.55 8.03 -3.79
CA GLY A 161 -9.87 9.18 -4.40
C GLY A 161 -8.72 8.83 -5.35
N ARG A 162 -8.52 7.55 -5.69
CA ARG A 162 -7.50 7.10 -6.64
C ARG A 162 -8.09 6.86 -8.02
N ILE A 163 -7.52 7.53 -9.02
CA ILE A 163 -7.80 7.25 -10.43
C ILE A 163 -6.99 6.00 -10.83
N SER A 164 -7.63 4.84 -10.84
CA SER A 164 -7.08 3.62 -11.42
C SER A 164 -7.80 3.29 -12.73
N PHE A 165 -7.07 3.33 -13.84
CA PHE A 165 -7.60 2.89 -15.14
C PHE A 165 -7.31 1.41 -15.32
N ILE A 166 -8.37 0.60 -15.27
CA ILE A 166 -8.30 -0.74 -15.85
C ILE A 166 -8.42 -0.53 -17.35
N SER A 167 -7.28 -0.46 -18.04
CA SER A 167 -7.25 -0.86 -19.45
C SER A 167 -7.68 -2.32 -19.46
N LEU A 168 -8.95 -2.61 -19.72
CA LEU A 168 -9.33 -3.95 -20.18
C LEU A 168 -8.59 -4.14 -21.49
N GLY A 169 -7.41 -4.76 -21.39
CA GLY A 169 -6.77 -5.37 -22.53
C GLY A 169 -7.71 -6.45 -23.01
N LYS A 170 -8.63 -6.11 -23.92
CA LYS A 170 -9.05 -7.10 -24.90
C LYS A 170 -8.02 -7.02 -26.01
N ALA A 171 -7.18 -8.04 -26.01
CA ALA A 171 -6.37 -8.47 -27.13
C ALA A 171 -7.11 -8.23 -28.46
N ALA A 172 -6.35 -7.79 -29.45
CA ALA A 172 -6.72 -7.98 -30.84
C ALA A 172 -7.08 -9.45 -31.09
N ALA A 173 -8.21 -9.69 -31.78
CA ALA A 173 -8.45 -10.75 -32.77
C ALA A 173 -9.94 -11.16 -32.80
N SER A 174 -10.70 -10.58 -33.73
CA SER A 174 -11.32 -11.31 -34.87
C SER A 174 -11.91 -10.29 -35.83
#